data_AF-A0A7S0Z8C6-F1
#
_entry.id   AF-A0A7S0Z8C6-F1
#
_cell.length_a   1.000
_cell.length_b   1.000
_cell.length_c   1.000
_cell.angle_alpha   90.00
_cell.angle_beta   90.00
_cell.angle_gamma   90.00
#
_symmetry.space_group_name_H-M   'P 1'
#
loop_
_entity.id
_entity.type
_entity.pdbx_description
1 polymer ?
#
loop_
_entity_poly.entity_id
_entity_poly.type
_entity_poly.pdbx_seq_one_letter_code
_entity_poly.pdbx_strand_id
1 'polypeptide(L)'
;PIQNRLSELWSLFDFVFPGKLGTLPVFQAQFAVPIQIGGYTNASNQQVTTAFRCAVTLKDLIAPYLLRRMKCDVDVKLPAKTEQVLFCPMTSEQREAYRAYLASREVEEILDGSREALGGIDVLRKIVNHPDLLERRAQAASAEYGDPSRSGK
;
A
#
# COMPACT_ATOMS: atom_id res chain seq x y z
N PRO A 1 -0.58 -12.94 -11.00
CA PRO A 1 -0.83 -12.02 -9.86
C PRO A 1 -1.70 -10.86 -10.34
N ILE A 2 -2.97 -10.87 -9.96
CA ILE A 2 -3.88 -9.77 -10.30
C ILE A 2 -3.74 -8.67 -9.23
N GLN A 3 -3.73 -7.42 -9.69
CA GLN A 3 -3.55 -6.20 -8.90
C GLN A 3 -4.63 -6.01 -7.82
N ASN A 4 -4.29 -5.16 -6.85
CA ASN A 4 -4.98 -4.94 -5.57
C ASN A 4 -6.48 -4.54 -5.65
N ARG A 5 -7.04 -4.31 -6.85
CA ARG A 5 -8.47 -3.98 -7.03
C ARG A 5 -9.19 -5.00 -7.89
N LEU A 6 -10.32 -5.51 -7.39
CA LEU A 6 -11.16 -6.48 -8.11
C LEU A 6 -11.83 -5.89 -9.37
N SER A 7 -11.98 -4.57 -9.47
CA SER A 7 -12.42 -3.93 -10.71
C SER A 7 -11.40 -4.07 -11.84
N GLU A 8 -10.10 -3.98 -11.51
CA GLU A 8 -9.01 -4.19 -12.48
C GLU A 8 -8.96 -5.66 -12.92
N LEU A 9 -9.18 -6.60 -11.98
CA LEU A 9 -9.39 -8.01 -12.31
C LEU A 9 -10.52 -8.18 -13.32
N TRP A 10 -11.69 -7.58 -13.06
CA TRP A 10 -12.85 -7.67 -13.94
C TRP A 10 -12.54 -7.10 -15.32
N SER A 11 -11.92 -5.93 -15.40
CA SER A 11 -11.56 -5.31 -16.69
C SER A 11 -10.61 -6.17 -17.53
N LEU A 12 -9.61 -6.80 -16.90
CA LEU A 12 -8.72 -7.74 -17.59
C LEU A 12 -9.48 -8.98 -18.08
N PHE A 13 -10.36 -9.52 -17.24
CA PHE A 13 -11.14 -10.70 -17.60
C PHE A 13 -12.19 -10.43 -18.67
N ASP A 14 -12.85 -9.28 -18.63
CA ASP A 14 -13.82 -8.88 -19.65
C ASP A 14 -13.14 -8.64 -21.00
N PHE A 15 -11.89 -8.15 -20.98
CA PHE A 15 -11.10 -8.02 -22.21
C PHE A 15 -10.68 -9.38 -22.81
N VAL A 16 -10.17 -10.31 -22.00
CA VAL A 16 -9.66 -11.61 -22.49
C VAL A 16 -10.79 -12.62 -22.73
N PHE A 17 -11.81 -12.62 -21.87
CA PHE A 17 -12.96 -13.52 -21.92
C PHE A 17 -14.27 -12.75 -21.65
N PRO A 18 -14.76 -11.99 -22.65
CA PRO A 18 -15.94 -11.14 -22.52
C PRO A 18 -17.17 -11.88 -21.98
N GLY A 19 -17.89 -11.26 -21.05
CA GLY A 19 -19.15 -11.78 -20.51
C GLY A 19 -19.03 -12.94 -19.51
N LYS A 20 -17.83 -13.47 -19.22
CA LYS A 20 -17.66 -14.56 -18.25
C LYS A 20 -17.96 -14.17 -16.81
N LEU A 21 -17.62 -12.94 -16.42
CA LEU A 21 -17.87 -12.40 -15.08
C LEU A 21 -19.15 -11.56 -15.00
N GLY A 22 -19.97 -11.57 -16.06
CA GLY A 22 -21.10 -10.66 -16.20
C GLY A 22 -20.67 -9.21 -16.39
N THR A 23 -21.62 -8.29 -16.28
CA THR A 23 -21.35 -6.85 -16.38
C THR A 23 -20.69 -6.32 -15.11
N LEU A 24 -19.93 -5.23 -15.22
CA LEU A 24 -19.23 -4.62 -14.09
C LEU A 24 -20.14 -4.34 -12.88
N PRO A 25 -21.36 -3.78 -13.03
CA PRO A 25 -22.23 -3.53 -11.88
C PRO A 25 -22.64 -4.81 -11.14
N VAL A 26 -22.92 -5.89 -11.88
CA VAL A 26 -23.26 -7.19 -11.27
C VAL A 26 -22.04 -7.77 -10.56
N PHE A 27 -20.88 -7.73 -11.20
CA PHE A 27 -19.63 -8.19 -10.59
C PHE A 27 -19.30 -7.42 -9.30
N GLN A 28 -19.49 -6.11 -9.31
CA GLN A 28 -19.27 -5.26 -8.13
C GLN A 28 -20.19 -5.65 -6.98
N ALA A 29 -21.49 -5.81 -7.24
CA ALA A 29 -22.47 -6.17 -6.22
C ALA A 29 -22.26 -7.58 -5.66
N GLN A 30 -21.93 -8.55 -6.52
CA GLN A 30 -21.81 -9.97 -6.13
C GLN A 30 -20.46 -10.32 -5.50
N PHE A 31 -19.38 -9.68 -5.95
CA PHE A 31 -18.02 -10.03 -5.55
C PHE A 31 -17.27 -8.86 -4.95
N ALA A 32 -17.07 -7.75 -5.69
CA ALA A 32 -16.13 -6.72 -5.27
C ALA A 32 -16.50 -6.06 -3.93
N VAL A 33 -17.75 -5.64 -3.79
CA VAL A 33 -18.25 -4.96 -2.58
C VAL A 33 -18.27 -5.89 -1.36
N PRO A 34 -18.86 -7.11 -1.42
CA PRO A 34 -18.81 -8.04 -0.29
C PRO A 34 -17.39 -8.38 0.16
N ILE A 35 -16.47 -8.63 -0.78
CA ILE A 35 -15.07 -8.94 -0.48
C ILE A 35 -14.38 -7.76 0.19
N GLN A 36 -14.60 -6.54 -0.33
CA GLN A 36 -14.04 -5.32 0.25
C GLN A 36 -14.57 -5.08 1.67
N ILE A 37 -15.88 -5.24 1.90
CA ILE A 37 -16.49 -5.05 3.22
C ILE A 37 -15.89 -6.01 4.25
N GLY A 38 -15.80 -7.31 3.93
CA GLY A 38 -15.22 -8.29 4.86
C GLY A 38 -13.71 -8.17 5.05
N GLY A 39 -13.02 -7.36 4.24
CA GLY A 39 -11.59 -7.04 4.39
C GLY A 39 -11.31 -5.91 5.39
N TYR A 40 -12.33 -5.18 5.85
CA TYR A 40 -12.15 -4.13 6.84
C TYR A 40 -11.97 -4.69 8.25
N THR A 41 -11.18 -3.99 9.08
CA THR A 41 -10.90 -4.40 10.48
C THR A 41 -12.14 -4.36 11.38
N ASN A 42 -13.15 -3.56 11.02
CA ASN A 42 -14.42 -3.44 11.73
C ASN A 42 -15.53 -4.36 11.16
N ALA A 43 -15.20 -5.28 10.25
CA ALA A 43 -16.17 -6.19 9.68
C ALA A 43 -16.71 -7.18 10.72
N SER A 44 -18.00 -7.47 10.66
CA SER A 44 -18.61 -8.52 11.48
C SER A 44 -18.18 -9.91 11.03
N ASN A 45 -18.27 -10.90 11.91
CA ASN A 45 -17.97 -12.31 11.56
C ASN A 45 -18.79 -12.82 10.37
N GLN A 46 -20.03 -12.34 10.21
CA GLN A 46 -20.89 -12.67 9.07
C GLN A 46 -20.36 -12.06 7.77
N GLN A 47 -19.89 -10.80 7.81
CA GLN A 47 -19.30 -10.13 6.65
C GLN A 47 -17.99 -10.78 6.23
N VAL A 48 -17.12 -11.14 7.18
CA VAL A 48 -15.87 -11.88 6.91
C VAL A 48 -16.16 -13.22 6.24
N THR A 49 -17.11 -13.98 6.77
CA THR A 49 -17.51 -15.28 6.19
C THR A 49 -18.07 -15.12 4.78
N THR A 50 -18.91 -14.11 4.57
CA THR A 50 -19.49 -13.81 3.24
C THR A 50 -18.41 -13.42 2.24
N ALA A 51 -17.49 -12.53 2.63
CA ALA A 51 -16.35 -12.12 1.82
C ALA A 51 -15.48 -13.31 1.42
N PHE A 52 -15.16 -14.19 2.36
CA PHE A 52 -14.38 -15.40 2.08
C PHE A 52 -15.08 -16.30 1.05
N ARG A 53 -16.39 -16.55 1.20
CA ARG A 53 -17.15 -17.34 0.23
C ARG A 53 -17.17 -16.69 -1.15
N CYS A 54 -17.44 -15.39 -1.24
CA CYS A 54 -17.38 -14.66 -2.52
C CYS A 54 -15.99 -14.76 -3.17
N ALA A 55 -14.92 -14.59 -2.38
CA ALA A 55 -13.54 -14.66 -2.88
C ALA A 55 -13.17 -16.05 -3.40
N VAL A 56 -13.58 -17.12 -2.70
CA VAL A 56 -13.36 -18.51 -3.13
C VAL A 56 -14.12 -18.79 -4.42
N THR A 57 -15.41 -18.46 -4.47
CA THR A 57 -16.22 -18.65 -5.68
C THR A 57 -15.63 -17.92 -6.89
N LEU A 58 -15.20 -16.67 -6.71
CA LEU A 58 -14.56 -15.90 -7.76
C LEU A 58 -13.25 -16.55 -8.22
N LYS A 59 -12.40 -16.95 -7.26
CA LYS A 59 -11.12 -17.63 -7.53
C LYS A 59 -11.35 -18.89 -8.36
N ASP A 60 -12.30 -19.73 -7.99
CA ASP A 60 -12.57 -20.98 -8.68
C ASP A 60 -13.15 -20.76 -10.08
N LEU A 61 -13.96 -19.70 -10.26
CA LEU A 61 -14.49 -19.30 -11.56
C LEU A 61 -13.39 -18.87 -12.55
N ILE A 62 -12.37 -18.15 -12.05
CA ILE A 62 -11.28 -17.64 -12.89
C ILE A 62 -10.10 -18.60 -13.03
N ALA A 63 -9.95 -19.56 -12.12
CA ALA A 63 -8.79 -20.47 -12.04
C ALA A 63 -8.47 -21.20 -13.36
N PRO A 64 -9.45 -21.74 -14.13
CA PRO A 64 -9.15 -22.43 -15.38
C PRO A 64 -8.50 -21.56 -16.46
N TYR A 65 -8.66 -20.24 -16.34
CA TYR A 65 -8.16 -19.25 -17.30
C TYR A 65 -6.85 -18.59 -16.85
N LEU A 66 -6.35 -18.95 -15.66
CA LEU A 66 -5.14 -18.40 -15.08
C LEU A 66 -4.03 -19.44 -15.06
N LEU A 67 -3.06 -19.27 -15.95
CA LEU A 67 -1.80 -19.98 -15.86
C LEU A 67 -0.91 -19.30 -14.82
N ARG A 68 -0.65 -20.00 -13.71
CA ARG A 68 0.21 -19.53 -12.64
C ARG A 68 1.26 -20.57 -12.31
N ARG A 69 2.53 -20.22 -12.51
CA ARG A 69 3.69 -21.01 -12.10
C ARG A 69 4.37 -20.33 -10.93
N MET A 70 4.50 -21.03 -9.81
CA MET A 70 5.22 -20.57 -8.62
C MET A 70 6.67 -21.04 -8.67
N LYS A 71 7.57 -20.34 -7.97
CA LYS A 71 8.98 -20.78 -7.89
C LYS A 71 9.14 -22.16 -7.23
N CYS A 72 8.19 -22.58 -6.38
CA CYS A 72 8.14 -23.93 -5.83
C CYS A 72 7.78 -25.00 -6.87
N ASP A 73 7.14 -24.62 -7.98
CA ASP A 73 6.74 -25.54 -9.07
C ASP A 73 7.90 -25.77 -10.07
N VAL A 74 9.10 -25.30 -9.72
CA VAL A 74 10.30 -25.34 -10.55
C VAL A 74 11.44 -25.75 -9.64
N ASP A 75 12.26 -26.70 -10.08
CA ASP A 75 13.48 -27.10 -9.37
C ASP A 75 14.56 -26.00 -9.50
N VAL A 76 14.31 -24.85 -8.88
CA VAL A 76 15.28 -23.76 -8.76
C VAL A 76 15.97 -23.90 -7.41
N LYS A 77 17.24 -24.26 -7.42
CA LYS A 77 18.10 -24.32 -6.23
C LYS A 77 18.45 -22.90 -5.76
N LEU A 78 17.48 -22.20 -5.19
CA LEU A 78 17.69 -20.90 -4.55
C LEU A 78 17.89 -21.09 -3.03
N PRO A 79 18.76 -20.29 -2.39
CA PRO A 79 18.79 -20.23 -0.94
C PRO A 79 17.45 -19.73 -0.39
N ALA A 80 17.18 -20.04 0.88
CA ALA A 80 15.99 -19.54 1.56
C ALA A 80 15.96 -18.01 1.58
N LYS A 81 14.80 -17.42 1.33
CA LYS A 81 14.60 -15.98 1.47
C LYS A 81 14.56 -15.64 2.96
N THR A 82 15.46 -14.78 3.42
CA THR A 82 15.43 -14.22 4.77
C THR A 82 14.92 -12.79 4.72
N GLU A 83 13.97 -12.46 5.60
CA GLU A 83 13.43 -11.11 5.76
C GLU A 83 13.69 -10.65 7.19
N GLN A 84 14.10 -9.40 7.36
CA GLN A 84 14.37 -8.80 8.67
C GLN A 84 13.70 -7.42 8.74
N VAL A 85 13.12 -7.10 9.90
CA VAL A 85 12.54 -5.79 10.17
C VAL A 85 13.45 -5.08 11.18
N LEU A 86 14.01 -3.94 10.78
CA LEU A 86 14.89 -3.13 11.63
C LEU A 86 14.10 -1.99 12.28
N PHE A 87 14.31 -1.80 13.57
CA PHE A 87 13.69 -0.72 14.35
C PHE A 87 14.71 0.40 14.56
N CYS A 88 14.60 1.45 13.77
CA CYS A 88 15.46 2.62 13.83
C CYS A 88 14.73 3.75 14.58
N PRO A 89 15.13 4.09 15.83
CA PRO A 89 14.51 5.21 16.55
C PRO A 89 14.91 6.55 15.92
N MET A 90 13.97 7.50 15.83
CA MET A 90 14.25 8.86 15.39
C MET A 90 15.21 9.58 16.35
N THR A 91 16.12 10.38 15.79
CA THR A 91 16.92 11.34 16.57
C THR A 91 16.03 12.43 17.19
N SER A 92 16.58 13.19 18.15
CA SER A 92 15.87 14.32 18.75
C SER A 92 15.47 15.36 17.70
N GLU A 93 16.37 15.69 16.77
CA GLU A 93 16.14 16.61 15.66
C GLU A 93 15.00 16.12 14.75
N GLN A 94 15.04 14.86 14.31
CA GLN A 94 13.98 14.27 13.49
C GLN A 94 12.63 14.31 14.21
N ARG A 95 12.60 13.98 15.51
CA ARG A 95 11.36 13.98 16.29
C ARG A 95 10.77 15.39 16.45
N GLU A 96 11.61 16.40 16.65
CA GLU A 96 11.19 17.79 16.75
C GLU A 96 10.62 18.28 15.43
N ALA A 97 11.34 18.10 14.32
CA ALA A 97 10.89 18.46 12.98
C ALA A 97 9.58 17.74 12.60
N TYR A 98 9.45 16.46 12.96
CA TYR A 98 8.24 15.67 12.72
C TYR A 98 7.03 16.26 13.47
N ARG A 99 7.19 16.58 14.76
CA ARG A 99 6.12 17.19 15.57
C ARG A 99 5.76 18.59 15.08
N ALA A 100 6.76 19.39 14.70
CA ALA A 100 6.53 20.72 14.15
C ALA A 100 5.72 20.66 12.85
N TYR A 101 6.03 19.72 11.96
CA TYR A 101 5.27 19.54 10.72
C TYR A 101 3.84 19.06 11.00
N LEU A 102 3.63 18.14 11.95
CA LEU A 102 2.28 17.71 12.34
C LEU A 102 1.40 18.84 12.90
N ALA A 103 2.00 19.85 13.54
CA ALA A 103 1.32 21.03 14.05
C ALA A 103 1.20 22.16 13.03
N SER A 104 1.63 21.94 11.78
CA SER A 104 1.59 22.96 10.73
C SER A 104 0.19 23.07 10.12
N ARG A 105 -0.14 24.28 9.65
CA ARG A 105 -1.36 24.56 8.90
C ARG A 105 -1.52 23.65 7.67
N GLU A 106 -0.43 23.23 7.05
CA GLU A 106 -0.47 22.30 5.93
C GLU A 106 -1.10 20.96 6.33
N VAL A 107 -0.79 20.45 7.52
CA VAL A 107 -1.39 19.21 8.03
C VAL A 107 -2.86 19.45 8.43
N GLU A 108 -3.20 20.61 8.97
CA GLU A 108 -4.60 20.98 9.22
C GLU A 108 -5.43 20.96 7.92
N GLU A 109 -4.92 21.59 6.85
CA GLU A 109 -5.53 21.60 5.51
C GLU A 109 -5.58 20.21 4.86
N ILE A 110 -4.69 19.29 5.23
CA ILE A 110 -4.75 17.90 4.77
C ILE A 110 -5.87 17.16 5.53
N LEU A 111 -6.00 17.39 6.83
CA LEU A 111 -6.97 16.71 7.68
C LEU A 111 -8.41 17.19 7.44
N ASP A 112 -8.59 18.47 7.10
CA ASP A 112 -9.88 19.02 6.73
C ASP A 112 -10.31 18.67 5.27
N GLY A 113 -9.38 18.13 4.48
CA GLY A 113 -9.60 17.73 3.09
C GLY A 113 -9.38 18.82 2.05
N SER A 114 -8.90 20.01 2.44
CA SER A 114 -8.58 21.13 1.54
C SER A 114 -7.31 20.89 0.71
N ARG A 115 -6.46 19.94 1.13
CA ARG A 115 -5.19 19.61 0.47
C ARG A 115 -4.95 18.10 0.42
N GLU A 116 -4.28 17.64 -0.63
CA GLU A 116 -3.96 16.22 -0.79
C GLU A 116 -2.90 15.74 0.21
N ALA A 117 -3.16 14.59 0.84
CA ALA A 117 -2.28 14.01 1.87
C ALA A 117 -0.93 13.52 1.34
N LEU A 118 -0.81 13.22 0.03
CA LEU A 118 0.39 12.60 -0.53
C LEU A 118 1.64 13.46 -0.35
N GLY A 119 1.50 14.78 -0.51
CA GLY A 119 2.59 15.73 -0.28
C GLY A 119 3.10 15.68 1.16
N GLY A 120 2.17 15.68 2.13
CA GLY A 120 2.56 15.65 3.53
C GLY A 120 3.12 14.33 4.02
N ILE A 121 2.64 13.21 3.47
CA ILE A 121 3.26 11.89 3.69
C ILE A 121 4.71 11.88 3.20
N ASP A 122 5.00 12.52 2.05
CA ASP A 122 6.36 12.62 1.54
C ASP A 122 7.26 13.49 2.44
N VAL A 123 6.74 14.59 2.99
CA VAL A 123 7.47 15.45 3.94
C VAL A 123 7.83 14.67 5.20
N LEU A 124 6.87 13.97 5.82
CA LEU A 124 7.13 13.12 6.99
C LEU A 124 8.16 12.03 6.67
N ARG A 125 8.07 11.42 5.48
CA ARG A 125 9.03 10.42 5.00
C ARG A 125 10.44 11.01 4.84
N LYS A 126 10.55 12.24 4.33
CA LYS A 126 11.84 12.95 4.20
C LYS A 126 12.48 13.16 5.57
N ILE A 127 11.73 13.67 6.55
CA ILE A 127 12.22 13.89 7.92
C ILE A 127 12.82 12.61 8.51
N VAL A 128 12.10 11.49 8.44
CA VAL A 128 12.57 10.22 9.01
C VAL A 128 13.68 9.54 8.20
N ASN A 129 13.90 9.96 6.95
CA ASN A 129 15.03 9.48 6.15
C ASN A 129 16.28 10.32 6.40
N HIS A 130 16.16 11.65 6.45
CA HIS A 130 17.19 12.57 6.90
C HIS A 130 16.60 14.00 7.00
N PRO A 131 16.86 14.78 8.05
CA PRO A 131 16.33 16.16 8.18
C PRO A 131 16.68 17.04 6.97
N ASP A 132 17.87 16.85 6.38
CA ASP A 132 18.31 17.67 5.24
C ASP A 132 17.52 17.47 3.94
N LEU A 133 16.62 16.49 3.88
CA LEU A 133 15.79 16.26 2.71
C LEU A 133 14.67 17.29 2.56
N LEU A 134 14.38 18.07 3.61
CA LEU A 134 13.42 19.16 3.57
C LEU A 134 13.92 20.34 2.75
N GLU A 135 15.18 20.73 2.92
CA GLU A 135 15.77 21.89 2.26
C GLU A 135 16.99 21.50 1.42
N ARG A 136 16.85 20.43 0.64
CA ARG A 136 17.94 19.86 -0.18
C ARG A 136 18.73 20.92 -0.96
N ARG A 137 18.08 21.96 -1.49
CA ARG A 137 18.75 23.04 -2.24
C ARG A 137 19.56 23.99 -1.36
N ALA A 138 19.09 24.30 -0.15
CA ALA A 138 19.78 25.20 0.76
C ALA A 138 20.92 24.48 1.49
N GLN A 139 20.71 23.21 1.85
CA GLN A 139 21.65 22.44 2.66
C GLN A 139 22.70 21.70 1.84
N ALA A 140 22.52 21.49 0.52
CA ALA A 140 23.50 20.78 -0.31
C ALA A 140 24.90 21.42 -0.34
N ALA A 141 25.02 22.71 -0.01
CA ALA A 141 26.29 23.42 0.09
C ALA A 141 26.89 23.40 1.51
N SER A 142 26.16 22.89 2.51
CA SER A 142 26.65 22.76 3.89
C SER A 142 27.68 21.64 3.99
N ALA A 143 28.73 21.87 4.77
CA ALA A 143 29.71 20.83 5.09
C ALA A 143 29.10 19.67 5.89
N GLU A 144 28.00 19.93 6.60
CA GLU A 144 27.29 18.95 7.45
C GLU A 144 26.12 18.27 6.72
N TYR A 145 26.01 18.45 5.39
CA TYR A 145 24.95 17.84 4.60
C TYR A 145 25.01 16.31 4.68
N GLY A 146 23.91 15.69 5.10
CA GLY A 146 23.81 14.24 5.17
C GLY A 146 24.63 13.59 6.29
N ASP A 147 24.94 14.33 7.36
CA ASP A 147 25.63 13.78 8.53
C ASP A 147 24.80 12.62 9.14
N PRO A 148 25.32 11.37 9.13
CA PRO A 148 24.60 10.21 9.62
C PRO A 148 24.24 10.28 11.10
N SER A 149 24.93 11.10 11.90
CA SER A 149 24.59 11.28 13.32
C SER A 149 23.23 11.96 13.53
N ARG A 150 22.71 12.64 12.51
CA ARG A 150 21.43 13.38 12.54
C ARG A 150 20.24 12.52 12.12
N SER A 151 20.47 11.32 11.56
CA SER A 151 19.44 10.36 11.18
C SER A 151 19.54 9.07 11.98
N GLY A 152 18.40 8.58 12.48
CA GLY A 152 18.33 7.27 13.11
C GLY A 152 18.36 6.09 12.13
N LYS A 153 18.17 6.37 10.83
CA LYS A 153 18.33 5.41 9.73
C LYS A 153 19.66 5.64 9.04
#